data_AF-A0A9E0T658-F1
#
_entry.id   AF-A0A9E0T658-F1
#
_cell.length_a   1.000
_cell.length_b   1.000
_cell.length_c   1.000
_cell.angle_alpha   90.00
_cell.angle_beta   90.00
_cell.angle_gamma   90.00
#
_symmetry.space_group_name_H-M   'P 1'
#
loop_
_entity.id
_entity.type
_entity.pdbx_description
1 polymer ?
#
loop_
_entity_poly.entity_id
_entity_poly.type
_entity_poly.pdbx_seq_one_letter_code
_entity_poly.pdbx_strand_id
1 'polypeptide(L)'
;MTRQQLHTALRAALLARNVTQLRALRATYGLQAFAAAVAGCSPRVAADALSLLPEPDRQAVLRQLPRPLCERLRPLGMALSAARPARRWGWGLLAWRKREQHAAV
;
A
#
# COMPACT_ATOMS: atom_id res chain seq x y z
N MET A 1 -11.17 -26.73 3.89
CA MET A 1 -11.97 -25.70 4.58
C MET A 1 -12.65 -24.80 3.57
N THR A 2 -13.94 -24.52 3.75
CA THR A 2 -14.76 -23.77 2.79
C THR A 2 -14.36 -22.28 2.76
N ARG A 3 -14.47 -21.64 1.59
CA ARG A 3 -14.18 -20.21 1.36
C ARG A 3 -14.86 -19.28 2.38
N GLN A 4 -16.01 -19.74 2.91
CA GLN A 4 -16.82 -19.08 3.93
C GLN A 4 -16.15 -19.05 5.32
N GLN A 5 -15.44 -20.12 5.72
CA GLN A 5 -14.68 -20.16 6.98
C GLN A 5 -13.54 -19.14 6.97
N LEU A 6 -12.84 -19.01 5.82
CA LEU A 6 -11.81 -17.99 5.64
C LEU A 6 -12.38 -16.59 5.78
N HIS A 7 -13.54 -16.30 5.16
CA HIS A 7 -14.18 -14.99 5.27
C HIS A 7 -14.61 -14.65 6.71
N THR A 8 -15.14 -15.62 7.44
CA THR A 8 -15.52 -15.44 8.85
C THR A 8 -14.29 -15.20 9.73
N ALA A 9 -13.24 -16.01 9.57
CA ALA A 9 -11.99 -15.85 10.31
C ALA A 9 -11.30 -14.51 9.99
N LEU A 10 -11.33 -14.08 8.72
CA LEU A 10 -10.83 -12.76 8.31
C LEU A 10 -11.61 -11.64 9.00
N ARG A 11 -12.96 -11.68 9.00
CA ARG A 11 -13.77 -10.67 9.68
C ARG A 11 -13.52 -10.64 11.19
N ALA A 12 -13.42 -11.80 11.83
CA ALA A 12 -13.10 -11.88 13.26
C ALA A 12 -11.73 -11.28 13.58
N ALA A 13 -10.71 -11.60 12.77
CA ALA A 13 -9.37 -11.06 12.94
C ALA A 13 -9.31 -9.52 12.72
N LEU A 14 -10.10 -9.01 11.78
CA LEU A 14 -10.23 -7.56 11.53
C LEU A 14 -10.93 -6.84 12.68
N LEU A 15 -12.04 -7.39 13.18
CA LEU A 15 -12.74 -6.84 14.34
C LEU A 15 -11.85 -6.83 15.59
N ALA A 16 -11.05 -7.88 15.77
CA ALA A 16 -10.07 -7.98 16.86
C ALA A 16 -8.79 -7.17 16.62
N ARG A 17 -8.64 -6.52 15.45
CA ARG A 17 -7.41 -5.84 14.99
C ARG A 17 -6.15 -6.70 15.20
N ASN A 18 -6.28 -8.01 15.04
CA ASN A 18 -5.23 -8.97 15.35
C ASN A 18 -4.35 -9.26 14.13
N VAL A 19 -3.24 -8.53 14.05
CA VAL A 19 -2.26 -8.63 12.96
C VAL A 19 -1.62 -10.03 12.88
N THR A 20 -1.39 -10.67 14.02
CA THR A 20 -0.79 -12.01 14.08
C THR A 20 -1.72 -13.04 13.45
N GLN A 21 -3.02 -12.96 13.74
CA GLN A 21 -4.03 -13.85 13.16
C GLN A 21 -4.21 -13.62 11.67
N LEU A 22 -4.17 -12.35 11.21
CA LEU A 22 -4.19 -12.02 9.78
C LEU A 22 -2.98 -12.60 9.04
N ARG A 23 -1.79 -12.53 9.63
CA ARG A 23 -0.56 -13.13 9.07
C ARG A 23 -0.64 -14.66 9.04
N ALA A 24 -1.13 -15.28 10.11
CA ALA A 24 -1.33 -16.71 10.17
C ALA A 24 -2.33 -17.17 9.08
N LEU A 25 -3.48 -16.49 8.95
CA LEU A 25 -4.44 -16.76 7.89
C LEU A 25 -3.82 -16.62 6.49
N ARG A 26 -3.01 -15.59 6.26
CA ARG A 26 -2.31 -15.43 4.98
C ARG A 26 -1.29 -16.55 4.74
N ALA A 27 -0.53 -16.95 5.77
CA ALA A 27 0.44 -18.04 5.66
C ALA A 27 -0.23 -19.38 5.40
N THR A 28 -1.38 -19.65 6.04
CA THR A 28 -2.14 -20.90 5.91
C THR A 28 -2.90 -21.00 4.59
N TYR A 29 -3.56 -19.92 4.14
CA TYR A 29 -4.43 -19.94 2.95
C TYR A 29 -3.75 -19.41 1.68
N GLY A 30 -2.59 -18.77 1.82
CA GLY A 30 -1.86 -18.16 0.73
C GLY A 30 -2.37 -16.77 0.34
N LEU A 31 -1.54 -16.06 -0.42
CA LEU A 31 -1.76 -14.67 -0.81
C LEU A 31 -3.04 -14.49 -1.65
N GLN A 32 -3.31 -15.40 -2.57
CA GLN A 32 -4.39 -15.26 -3.55
C GLN A 32 -5.77 -15.47 -2.91
N ALA A 33 -5.92 -16.48 -2.05
CA ALA A 33 -7.16 -16.71 -1.31
C ALA A 33 -7.45 -15.57 -0.32
N PHE A 34 -6.41 -15.05 0.33
CA PHE A 34 -6.50 -13.89 1.19
C PHE A 34 -6.93 -12.63 0.42
N ALA A 35 -6.29 -12.34 -0.73
CA ALA A 35 -6.66 -11.20 -1.57
C ALA A 35 -8.11 -11.29 -2.07
N ALA A 36 -8.56 -12.50 -2.46
CA ALA A 36 -9.96 -12.72 -2.84
C ALA A 36 -10.93 -12.50 -1.67
N ALA A 37 -10.55 -12.90 -0.45
CA ALA A 37 -11.35 -12.66 0.74
C ALA A 37 -11.47 -11.15 1.04
N VAL A 38 -10.36 -10.41 0.97
CA VAL A 38 -10.32 -8.95 1.14
C VAL A 38 -11.11 -8.24 0.04
N ALA A 39 -11.06 -8.74 -1.21
CA ALA A 39 -11.83 -8.17 -2.31
C ALA A 39 -13.35 -8.30 -2.14
N GLY A 40 -13.80 -9.29 -1.36
CA GLY A 40 -15.21 -9.45 -0.99
C GLY A 40 -15.66 -8.51 0.15
N CYS A 41 -14.76 -7.77 0.79
CA CYS A 41 -15.10 -6.81 1.84
C CYS A 41 -15.43 -5.43 1.27
N SER A 42 -16.07 -4.58 2.09
CA SER A 42 -16.27 -3.17 1.73
C SER A 42 -14.91 -2.45 1.58
N PRO A 43 -14.81 -1.41 0.73
CA PRO A 43 -13.53 -0.74 0.48
C PRO A 43 -12.89 -0.14 1.74
N ARG A 44 -13.70 0.29 2.73
CA ARG A 44 -13.19 0.78 4.02
C ARG A 44 -12.57 -0.34 4.86
N VAL A 45 -13.22 -1.50 4.92
CA VAL A 45 -12.72 -2.67 5.66
C VAL A 45 -11.46 -3.23 4.99
N ALA A 46 -11.42 -3.25 3.66
CA ALA A 46 -10.22 -3.61 2.92
C ALA A 46 -9.06 -2.63 3.19
N ALA A 47 -9.32 -1.32 3.26
CA ALA A 47 -8.30 -0.33 3.61
C ALA A 47 -7.77 -0.49 5.05
N ASP A 48 -8.64 -0.74 6.03
CA ASP A 48 -8.23 -1.01 7.42
C ASP A 48 -7.38 -2.28 7.49
N ALA A 49 -7.79 -3.36 6.82
CA ALA A 49 -7.01 -4.60 6.71
C ALA A 49 -5.60 -4.38 6.13
N LEU A 50 -5.50 -3.60 5.06
CA LEU A 50 -4.22 -3.27 4.41
C LEU A 50 -3.36 -2.32 5.27
N SER A 51 -3.98 -1.50 6.12
CA SER A 51 -3.27 -0.62 7.07
C SER A 51 -2.56 -1.41 8.16
N LEU A 52 -3.12 -2.57 8.55
CA LEU A 52 -2.55 -3.45 9.57
C LEU A 52 -1.41 -4.33 9.04
N LEU A 53 -1.26 -4.45 7.72
CA LEU A 53 -0.20 -5.23 7.09
C LEU A 53 1.08 -4.40 6.91
N PRO A 54 2.27 -5.03 7.03
CA PRO A 54 3.53 -4.37 6.69
C PRO A 54 3.57 -4.08 5.17
N GLU A 55 4.31 -3.04 4.77
CA GLU A 55 4.41 -2.59 3.38
C GLU A 55 4.63 -3.71 2.33
N PRO A 56 5.59 -4.65 2.48
CA PRO A 56 5.80 -5.68 1.46
C PRO A 56 4.56 -6.56 1.25
N ASP A 57 3.85 -6.87 2.33
CA ASP A 57 2.65 -7.70 2.29
C ASP A 57 1.47 -6.94 1.70
N ARG A 58 1.34 -5.65 2.04
CA ARG A 58 0.34 -4.75 1.45
C ARG A 58 0.52 -4.65 -0.06
N GLN A 59 1.75 -4.45 -0.55
CA GLN A 59 2.03 -4.38 -1.99
C GLN A 59 1.68 -5.70 -2.69
N ALA A 60 2.02 -6.84 -2.09
CA ALA A 60 1.71 -8.15 -2.65
C ALA A 60 0.18 -8.36 -2.77
N VAL A 61 -0.60 -7.96 -1.77
CA VAL A 61 -2.07 -8.05 -1.80
C VAL A 61 -2.65 -7.09 -2.82
N LEU A 62 -2.20 -5.82 -2.86
CA LEU A 62 -2.66 -4.82 -3.82
C LEU A 62 -2.42 -5.25 -5.28
N ARG A 63 -1.35 -5.99 -5.57
CA ARG A 63 -1.07 -6.56 -6.91
C ARG A 63 -2.05 -7.67 -7.31
N GLN A 64 -2.65 -8.35 -6.35
CA GLN A 64 -3.63 -9.42 -6.57
C GLN A 64 -5.08 -8.91 -6.57
N LEU A 65 -5.32 -7.68 -6.12
CA LEU A 65 -6.65 -7.09 -6.09
C LEU A 65 -7.10 -6.65 -7.49
N PRO A 66 -8.40 -6.79 -7.81
CA PRO A 66 -8.95 -6.32 -9.07
C PRO A 66 -8.83 -4.79 -9.17
N ARG A 67 -8.45 -4.29 -10.36
CA ARG A 67 -8.30 -2.85 -10.66
C ARG A 67 -9.44 -1.94 -10.15
N PRO A 68 -10.74 -2.26 -10.34
CA PRO A 68 -11.81 -1.40 -9.85
C PRO A 68 -11.81 -1.22 -8.33
N LEU A 69 -11.34 -2.22 -7.57
CA LEU A 69 -11.20 -2.08 -6.12
C LEU A 69 -9.99 -1.20 -5.76
N CYS A 70 -8.86 -1.37 -6.47
CA CYS A 70 -7.69 -0.49 -6.29
C CYS A 70 -8.03 0.99 -6.53
N GLU A 71 -8.84 1.31 -7.53
CA GLU A 71 -9.29 2.69 -7.77
C GLU A 71 -10.14 3.24 -6.61
N ARG A 72 -11.00 2.40 -6.00
CA ARG A 72 -11.80 2.79 -4.82
C ARG A 72 -10.97 2.91 -3.54
N LEU A 73 -9.84 2.21 -3.47
CA LEU A 73 -8.89 2.22 -2.37
C LEU A 73 -7.89 3.39 -2.46
N ARG A 74 -7.59 3.87 -3.68
CA ARG A 74 -6.71 5.01 -3.96
C ARG A 74 -7.05 6.28 -3.16
N PRO A 75 -8.32 6.76 -3.10
CA PRO A 75 -8.67 7.93 -2.29
C PRO A 75 -8.56 7.69 -0.77
N LEU A 76 -8.49 6.43 -0.32
CA LEU A 76 -8.30 6.06 1.08
C LEU A 76 -6.81 5.95 1.46
N GLY A 77 -5.90 6.37 0.58
CA GLY A 77 -4.45 6.29 0.79
C GLY A 77 -3.85 4.91 0.53
N MET A 78 -4.65 3.96 0.03
CA MET A 78 -4.21 2.61 -0.30
C MET A 78 -3.89 2.52 -1.79
N ALA A 79 -2.62 2.75 -2.11
CA ALA A 79 -2.11 2.65 -3.47
C ALA A 79 -0.88 1.74 -3.50
N LEU A 80 -0.64 1.12 -4.65
CA LEU A 80 0.67 0.55 -4.94
C LEU A 80 1.69 1.67 -4.74
N SER A 81 2.79 1.35 -4.05
CA SER A 81 3.87 2.29 -3.83
C SER A 81 4.54 2.50 -5.18
N ALA A 82 4.04 3.48 -5.93
CA ALA A 82 4.80 4.05 -7.03
C ALA A 82 6.07 4.60 -6.38
N ALA A 83 7.23 4.07 -6.78
CA ALA A 83 8.52 4.58 -6.36
C ALA A 83 8.42 6.11 -6.31
N ARG A 84 8.50 6.69 -5.10
CA ARG A 84 8.35 8.13 -4.90
C ARG A 84 9.26 8.78 -5.94
N PRO A 85 8.75 9.55 -6.93
CA PRO A 85 9.65 10.34 -7.74
C PRO A 85 10.38 11.22 -6.74
N ALA A 86 11.70 11.02 -6.64
CA ALA A 86 12.55 11.82 -5.79
C ALA A 86 12.15 13.27 -6.07
N ARG A 87 11.69 13.99 -5.05
CA ARG A 87 11.29 15.39 -5.15
C ARG A 87 12.51 16.15 -5.69
N ARG A 88 12.54 16.37 -7.00
CA ARG A 88 13.61 17.08 -7.70
C ARG A 88 13.28 18.57 -7.63
N TRP A 89 13.12 19.09 -6.42
CA TRP A 89 12.92 20.50 -6.15
C TRP A 89 14.18 21.02 -5.44
N GLY A 90 14.94 21.87 -6.14
CA GLY A 90 15.75 22.88 -5.48
C GLY A 90 17.27 22.68 -5.44
N TRP A 91 17.94 22.57 -6.61
CA TRP A 91 19.37 22.94 -6.73
C TRP A 91 19.68 23.82 -7.96
N GLY A 92 18.66 24.27 -8.69
CA GLY A 92 18.83 25.09 -9.90
C GLY A 92 19.14 26.57 -9.65
N LEU A 93 19.22 27.02 -8.40
CA LEU A 93 19.38 28.45 -8.04
C LEU A 93 20.77 28.83 -7.52
N LEU A 94 21.73 27.90 -7.43
CA LEU A 94 23.09 28.18 -6.97
C LEU A 94 24.14 28.28 -8.09
N ALA A 95 23.75 28.14 -9.37
CA ALA A 95 24.69 28.14 -10.48
C ALA A 95 24.91 29.52 -11.15
N TRP A 96 24.42 30.62 -10.55
CA TRP A 96 24.49 31.94 -11.20
C TRP A 96 24.94 33.05 -10.25
N ARG A 97 26.21 33.02 -9.80
CA ARG A 97 26.94 34.23 -9.38
C ARG A 97 28.44 33.97 -9.17
N LYS A 98 29.24 34.03 -10.24
CA LYS A 98 30.61 34.60 -10.22
C LYS A 98 31.21 34.62 -11.62
N ARG A 99 30.97 35.69 -12.38
CA ARG A 99 31.83 36.00 -13.53
C ARG A 99 31.89 37.50 -13.82
N GLU A 100 32.21 38.29 -12.80
CA GLU A 100 32.65 39.67 -12.98
C GLU A 100 33.72 39.97 -11.93
N GLN A 101 34.99 39.75 -12.30
CA GLN A 101 36.10 40.47 -11.68
C GLN A 101 36.91 41.08 -12.81
N HIS A 102 36.85 42.40 -12.81
CA HIS A 102 37.43 43.33 -13.77
C HIS A 102 38.93 43.10 -13.92
N ALA A 103 39.37 43.00 -15.18
CA ALA A 103 40.70 43.42 -15.58
C ALA A 103 40.72 44.96 -15.50
N ALA A 104 41.45 45.50 -14.53
CA ALA A 104 41.85 46.90 -14.52
C ALA A 104 43.27 46.97 -15.11
N VAL A 105 43.36 47.63 -16.26
CA VAL A 105 44.58 48.20 -16.84
C VAL A 105 44.85 49.53 -16.14
#